data_AF-A0A327WCJ8-F1
#
_entry.id   AF-A0A327WCJ8-F1
#
_cell.length_a   1.000
_cell.length_b   1.000
_cell.length_c   1.000
_cell.angle_alpha   90.00
_cell.angle_beta   90.00
_cell.angle_gamma   90.00
#
_symmetry.space_group_name_H-M   'P 1'
#
loop_
_entity.id
_entity.type
_entity.pdbx_description
1 polymer ?
#
loop_
_entity_poly.entity_id
_entity_poly.type
_entity_poly.pdbx_seq_one_letter_code
_entity_poly.pdbx_strand_id
1 'polypeptide(L)'
;MNTSLFAFAQGISWTDPSTIWLVPISKEHCDLTEYLSETDDTDLAALEKFRSIMQTDDKELIDDYIMSSLDGVYFYEDSIPYALVAGGTDQCMQVLYNYDEHIIQLRHANIGSKYPIDIDVLIELVKQKEAIFAALKR
;
A
#
# COMPACT_ATOMS: atom_id res chain seq x y z
N MET A 1 9.03 13.73 -4.48
CA MET A 1 10.26 12.95 -4.77
C MET A 1 9.87 11.86 -5.75
N ASN A 2 10.70 11.58 -6.76
CA ASN A 2 10.37 10.61 -7.82
C ASN A 2 10.65 9.19 -7.29
N THR A 3 9.67 8.56 -6.64
CA THR A 3 9.72 7.16 -6.18
C THR A 3 9.51 6.24 -7.38
N SER A 4 10.46 6.26 -8.31
CA SER A 4 10.46 5.33 -9.44
C SER A 4 10.64 3.90 -8.92
N LEU A 5 10.07 2.92 -9.62
CA LEU A 5 10.32 1.48 -9.43
C LEU A 5 11.82 1.16 -9.27
N PHE A 6 12.69 1.99 -9.87
CA PHE A 6 14.15 1.88 -9.79
C PHE A 6 14.71 2.12 -8.37
N ALA A 7 14.09 3.00 -7.58
CA ALA A 7 14.48 3.24 -6.19
C ALA A 7 14.06 2.06 -5.30
N PHE A 8 12.90 1.47 -5.56
CA PHE A 8 12.43 0.22 -4.94
C PHE A 8 13.34 -0.96 -5.33
N ALA A 9 13.81 -0.99 -6.58
CA ALA A 9 14.68 -2.03 -7.10
C ALA A 9 16.13 -2.01 -6.59
N GLN A 10 16.61 -0.94 -5.93
CA GLN A 10 17.97 -0.91 -5.37
C GLN A 10 18.17 -1.90 -4.21
N GLY A 11 17.08 -2.38 -3.60
CA GLY A 11 17.08 -3.46 -2.62
C GLY A 11 16.68 -4.84 -3.17
N ILE A 12 16.39 -4.93 -4.47
CA ILE A 12 15.94 -6.15 -5.14
C ILE A 12 17.08 -6.68 -5.99
N SER A 13 17.62 -7.84 -5.62
CA SER A 13 18.60 -8.56 -6.44
C SER A 13 17.86 -9.36 -7.51
N TRP A 14 18.05 -8.97 -8.77
CA TRP A 14 17.49 -9.66 -9.94
C TRP A 14 18.51 -10.66 -10.47
N THR A 15 18.18 -11.95 -10.42
CA THR A 15 19.02 -12.99 -11.04
C THR A 15 18.33 -13.66 -12.24
N ASP A 16 17.03 -13.45 -12.46
CA ASP A 16 16.28 -14.00 -13.61
C ASP A 16 14.94 -13.22 -13.83
N PRO A 17 14.38 -13.09 -15.05
CA PRO A 17 13.15 -12.35 -15.32
C PRO A 17 11.86 -12.90 -14.68
N SER A 18 11.94 -13.99 -13.92
CA SER A 18 10.80 -14.75 -13.41
C SER A 18 10.78 -14.85 -11.88
N THR A 19 11.69 -14.20 -11.16
CA THR A 19 11.78 -14.34 -9.70
C THR A 19 12.14 -13.01 -9.04
N ILE A 20 11.28 -12.54 -8.12
CA ILE A 20 11.50 -11.37 -7.27
C ILE A 20 12.01 -11.85 -5.91
N TRP A 21 13.18 -11.36 -5.49
CA TRP A 21 13.70 -11.51 -4.14
C TRP A 21 13.48 -10.21 -3.39
N LEU A 22 12.59 -10.20 -2.39
CA LEU A 22 12.49 -9.10 -1.43
C LEU A 22 13.45 -9.39 -0.28
N VAL A 23 14.56 -8.64 -0.21
CA VAL A 23 15.43 -8.63 0.97
C VAL A 23 15.03 -7.39 1.78
N PRO A 24 14.41 -7.52 2.97
CA PRO A 24 14.04 -6.37 3.76
C PRO A 24 15.31 -5.67 4.31
N ILE A 25 15.59 -4.45 3.83
CA ILE A 25 16.76 -3.65 4.24
C ILE A 25 16.41 -2.66 5.35
N SER A 26 15.11 -2.40 5.59
CA SER A 26 14.60 -1.47 6.60
C SER A 26 13.28 -1.94 7.21
N LYS A 27 12.90 -1.32 8.33
CA LYS A 27 11.60 -1.54 9.01
C LYS A 27 10.39 -1.36 8.07
N GLU A 28 10.50 -0.46 7.09
CA GLU A 28 9.47 -0.23 6.08
C GLU A 28 9.20 -1.45 5.18
N HIS A 29 10.21 -2.30 4.98
CA HIS A 29 10.05 -3.53 4.20
C HIS A 29 9.32 -4.62 4.99
N CYS A 30 9.35 -4.55 6.33
CA CYS A 30 8.53 -5.42 7.19
C CYS A 30 7.06 -5.06 7.04
N ASP A 31 6.73 -3.77 7.06
CA ASP A 31 5.36 -3.25 6.91
C ASP A 31 4.71 -3.70 5.59
N LEU A 32 5.47 -3.69 4.48
CA LEU A 32 4.99 -4.19 3.18
C LEU A 32 4.80 -5.72 3.18
N THR A 33 5.75 -6.47 3.75
CA THR A 33 5.67 -7.93 3.79
C THR A 33 4.50 -8.41 4.64
N GLU A 34 4.28 -7.77 5.79
CA GLU A 34 3.15 -8.01 6.69
C GLU A 34 1.83 -7.77 5.97
N TYR A 35 1.66 -6.60 5.33
CA TYR A 35 0.47 -6.32 4.53
C TYR A 35 0.23 -7.40 3.47
N LEU A 36 1.23 -7.71 2.64
CA LEU A 36 1.10 -8.71 1.57
C LEU A 36 0.73 -10.10 2.08
N SER A 37 1.14 -10.45 3.31
CA SER A 37 0.84 -11.75 3.92
C SER A 37 -0.60 -11.88 4.42
N GLU A 38 -1.25 -10.75 4.72
CA GLU A 38 -2.61 -10.68 5.24
C GLU A 38 -3.64 -10.27 4.18
N THR A 39 -3.18 -9.65 3.09
CA THR A 39 -4.03 -9.15 2.00
C THR A 39 -4.89 -10.27 1.42
N ASP A 40 -6.14 -9.96 1.05
CA ASP A 40 -7.05 -10.88 0.34
C ASP A 40 -7.60 -10.30 -0.99
N ASP A 41 -8.54 -11.01 -1.62
CA ASP A 41 -9.17 -10.56 -2.88
C ASP A 41 -10.05 -9.31 -2.70
N THR A 42 -10.54 -9.06 -1.49
CA THR A 42 -11.37 -7.87 -1.18
C THR A 42 -10.51 -6.62 -1.14
N ASP A 43 -9.31 -6.73 -0.57
CA ASP A 43 -8.30 -5.67 -0.61
C ASP A 43 -7.88 -5.33 -2.04
N LEU A 44 -7.60 -6.35 -2.87
CA LEU A 44 -7.25 -6.13 -4.26
C LEU A 44 -8.34 -5.37 -5.02
N ALA A 45 -9.61 -5.75 -4.83
CA ALA A 45 -10.74 -5.06 -5.45
C ALA A 45 -10.89 -3.61 -4.95
N ALA A 46 -10.65 -3.37 -3.66
CA ALA A 46 -10.70 -2.03 -3.07
C ALA A 46 -9.58 -1.13 -3.63
N LEU A 47 -8.35 -1.66 -3.72
CA LEU A 47 -7.21 -0.97 -4.31
C LEU A 47 -7.45 -0.62 -5.79
N GLU A 48 -7.92 -1.57 -6.60
CA GLU A 48 -8.20 -1.31 -8.02
C GLU A 48 -9.32 -0.27 -8.21
N LYS A 49 -10.35 -0.30 -7.36
CA LYS A 49 -11.42 0.70 -7.38
C LYS A 49 -10.88 2.08 -7.00
N PHE A 50 -10.12 2.19 -5.91
CA PHE A 50 -9.57 3.47 -5.48
C PHE A 50 -8.55 4.03 -6.48
N ARG A 51 -7.70 3.17 -7.07
CA ARG A 51 -6.80 3.54 -8.18
C ARG A 51 -7.54 4.24 -9.32
N SER A 52 -8.70 3.70 -9.72
CA SER A 52 -9.49 4.29 -10.82
C SER A 52 -9.98 5.70 -10.52
N ILE A 53 -10.26 5.99 -9.24
CA ILE A 53 -10.65 7.32 -8.77
C ILE A 53 -9.44 8.24 -8.67
N MET A 54 -8.33 7.79 -8.08
CA MET A 54 -7.10 8.59 -7.98
C MET A 54 -6.56 9.01 -9.34
N GLN A 55 -6.68 8.17 -10.37
CA GLN A 55 -6.24 8.47 -11.73
C GLN A 55 -7.01 9.61 -12.42
N THR A 56 -8.15 10.02 -11.86
CA THR A 56 -8.87 11.20 -12.35
C THR A 56 -8.15 12.51 -12.02
N ASP A 57 -7.27 12.49 -11.00
CA ASP A 57 -6.62 13.67 -10.40
C ASP A 57 -7.62 14.76 -9.97
N ASP A 58 -8.89 14.37 -9.78
CA ASP A 58 -9.98 15.25 -9.35
C ASP A 58 -10.22 15.05 -7.85
N LYS A 59 -9.84 16.06 -7.07
CA LYS A 59 -9.95 16.01 -5.61
C LYS A 59 -11.40 15.90 -5.14
N GLU A 60 -12.35 16.51 -5.85
CA GLU A 60 -13.77 16.46 -5.46
C GLU A 60 -14.32 15.04 -5.64
N LEU A 61 -13.95 14.36 -6.74
CA LEU A 61 -14.31 12.95 -6.95
C LEU A 61 -13.65 12.00 -5.94
N ILE A 62 -12.41 12.28 -5.55
CA ILE A 62 -11.72 11.50 -4.51
C ILE A 62 -12.43 11.69 -3.16
N ASP A 63 -12.75 12.92 -2.78
CA ASP A 63 -13.42 13.23 -1.53
C ASP A 63 -14.83 12.61 -1.48
N ASP A 64 -15.61 12.73 -2.56
CA ASP A 64 -16.93 12.12 -2.69
C ASP A 64 -16.86 10.60 -2.57
N TYR A 65 -15.86 9.98 -3.19
CA TYR A 65 -15.65 8.54 -3.07
C TYR A 65 -15.36 8.14 -1.62
N ILE A 66 -14.47 8.88 -0.94
CA ILE A 66 -14.10 8.58 0.43
C ILE A 66 -15.32 8.70 1.35
N MET A 67 -16.13 9.75 1.20
CA MET A 67 -17.29 9.98 2.07
C MET A 67 -18.45 9.02 1.79
N SER A 68 -18.59 8.51 0.57
CA SER A 68 -19.71 7.66 0.16
C SER A 68 -19.42 6.17 0.22
N SER A 69 -18.16 5.77 0.03
CA SER A 69 -17.78 4.37 -0.23
C SER A 69 -16.77 3.81 0.76
N LEU A 70 -16.05 4.67 1.49
CA LEU A 70 -15.15 4.24 2.56
C LEU A 70 -15.78 4.59 3.91
N ASP A 71 -15.27 4.00 5.00
CA ASP A 71 -15.76 4.24 6.37
C ASP A 71 -15.41 5.65 6.90
N GLY A 72 -15.08 6.59 6.01
CA GLY A 72 -14.84 7.99 6.29
C GLY A 72 -13.37 8.36 6.52
N VAL A 73 -13.16 9.43 7.29
CA VAL A 73 -11.85 10.04 7.54
C VAL A 73 -11.44 9.84 8.99
N TYR A 74 -10.23 9.35 9.17
CA TYR A 74 -9.60 9.09 10.45
C TYR A 74 -8.47 10.07 10.71
N PHE A 75 -8.30 10.44 11.97
CA PHE A 75 -7.19 11.26 12.43
C PHE A 75 -6.35 10.43 13.39
N TYR A 76 -5.04 10.39 13.16
CA TYR A 76 -4.09 9.76 14.07
C TYR A 76 -3.30 10.85 14.84
N GLU A 77 -2.26 10.45 15.56
CA GLU A 77 -1.45 11.34 16.43
C GLU A 77 -0.82 12.54 15.70
N ASP A 78 -0.60 12.42 14.39
CA ASP A 78 -0.05 13.48 13.54
C ASP A 78 -1.08 14.54 13.12
N SER A 79 -2.35 14.37 13.51
CA SER A 79 -3.47 15.27 13.15
C SER A 79 -3.72 15.42 11.65
N ILE A 80 -3.15 14.53 10.83
CA ILE A 80 -3.38 14.49 9.38
C ILE A 80 -4.66 13.67 9.12
N PRO A 81 -5.54 14.10 8.19
CA PRO A 81 -6.69 13.31 7.79
C PRO A 81 -6.26 12.14 6.89
N TYR A 82 -6.80 10.95 7.16
CA TYR A 82 -6.57 9.76 6.35
C TYR A 82 -7.87 9.04 6.01
N ALA A 83 -7.92 8.40 4.85
CA ALA A 83 -8.97 7.44 4.52
C ALA A 83 -8.41 6.01 4.51
N LEU A 84 -9.12 5.06 5.11
CA LEU A 84 -8.78 3.64 5.00
C LEU A 84 -9.23 3.13 3.62
N VAL A 85 -8.27 2.74 2.79
CA VAL A 85 -8.50 2.25 1.42
C VAL A 85 -8.64 0.73 1.40
N ALA A 86 -7.75 0.03 2.11
CA ALA A 86 -7.70 -1.43 2.19
C ALA A 86 -6.95 -1.90 3.45
N GLY A 87 -7.03 -3.19 3.77
CA GLY A 87 -6.41 -3.82 4.93
C GLY A 87 -7.35 -3.95 6.13
N GLY A 88 -6.86 -4.63 7.17
CA GLY A 88 -7.64 -4.94 8.37
C GLY A 88 -7.90 -3.74 9.29
N THR A 89 -8.88 -3.91 10.18
CA THR A 89 -9.11 -3.00 11.31
C THR A 89 -8.36 -3.53 12.54
N ASP A 90 -7.69 -2.62 13.24
CA ASP A 90 -6.94 -2.85 14.49
C ASP A 90 -5.86 -3.95 14.47
N GLN A 91 -4.62 -3.56 14.78
CA GLN A 91 -3.43 -4.43 14.88
C GLN A 91 -2.92 -5.05 13.55
N CYS A 92 -3.46 -4.64 12.41
CA CYS A 92 -2.96 -5.04 11.10
C CYS A 92 -2.35 -3.85 10.35
N MET A 93 -1.65 -4.15 9.26
CA MET A 93 -1.21 -3.16 8.28
C MET A 93 -2.39 -2.62 7.48
N GLN A 94 -2.45 -1.30 7.36
CA GLN A 94 -3.51 -0.57 6.68
C GLN A 94 -2.95 0.17 5.47
N VAL A 95 -3.72 0.21 4.39
CA VAL A 95 -3.48 1.09 3.25
C VAL A 95 -4.28 2.36 3.46
N LEU A 96 -3.59 3.46 3.71
CA LEU A 96 -4.21 4.75 3.99
C LEU A 96 -3.94 5.74 2.86
N TYR A 97 -4.96 6.49 2.48
CA TYR A 97 -4.81 7.69 1.66
C TYR A 97 -4.54 8.90 2.56
N ASN A 98 -3.43 9.59 2.34
CA ASN A 98 -3.04 10.82 3.02
C ASN A 98 -3.61 12.03 2.26
N TYR A 99 -4.49 12.79 2.92
CA TYR A 99 -5.14 13.95 2.30
C TYR A 99 -4.19 15.13 2.04
N ASP A 100 -3.21 15.36 2.90
CA ASP A 100 -2.30 16.50 2.76
C ASP A 100 -1.30 16.28 1.62
N GLU A 101 -0.78 15.06 1.54
CA GLU A 101 0.27 14.70 0.59
C GLU A 101 -0.27 14.10 -0.71
N HIS A 102 -1.57 13.75 -0.76
CA HIS A 102 -2.22 13.09 -1.91
C HIS A 102 -1.51 11.79 -2.33
N ILE A 103 -1.13 10.97 -1.36
CA ILE A 103 -0.43 9.69 -1.59
C ILE A 103 -1.10 8.54 -0.85
N ILE A 104 -0.82 7.32 -1.30
CA ILE A 104 -1.06 6.11 -0.54
C ILE A 104 0.16 5.82 0.34
N GLN A 105 -0.10 5.35 1.55
CA GLN A 105 0.93 4.85 2.45
C GLN A 105 0.44 3.61 3.20
N LEU A 106 1.36 2.70 3.50
CA LEU A 106 1.12 1.64 4.46
C LEU A 106 1.37 2.18 5.88
N ARG A 107 0.48 1.85 6.81
CA ARG A 107 0.62 2.21 8.22
C ARG A 107 0.15 1.07 9.11
N HIS A 108 0.95 0.72 10.11
CA HIS A 108 0.50 -0.14 11.20
C HIS A 108 -0.19 0.69 12.28
N ALA A 109 -1.35 0.27 12.76
CA ALA A 109 -2.11 1.00 13.79
C ALA A 109 -1.28 1.31 15.06
N ASN A 110 -0.42 0.37 15.47
CA ASN A 110 0.32 0.44 16.74
C ASN A 110 1.79 0.89 16.65
N ILE A 111 2.40 0.99 15.45
CA ILE A 111 3.86 1.12 15.32
C ILE A 111 4.26 2.51 14.78
N GLY A 112 3.30 3.32 14.32
CA GLY A 112 3.49 4.70 13.91
C GLY A 112 4.37 4.89 12.65
N SER A 113 4.92 3.80 12.10
CA SER A 113 5.64 3.82 10.83
C SER A 113 4.67 4.10 9.69
N LYS A 114 5.15 4.90 8.74
CA LYS A 114 4.46 5.22 7.50
C LYS A 114 5.37 4.83 6.36
N TYR A 115 4.83 4.12 5.39
CA TYR A 115 5.56 3.74 4.19
C TYR A 115 4.81 4.20 2.94
N PRO A 116 5.18 5.36 2.38
CA PRO A 116 4.65 5.82 1.10
C PRO A 116 4.86 4.80 -0.01
N ILE A 117 3.82 4.47 -0.75
CA ILE A 117 3.88 3.54 -1.87
C ILE A 117 2.96 3.99 -3.00
N ASP A 118 3.42 3.79 -4.23
CA ASP A 118 2.60 4.01 -5.41
C ASP A 118 1.51 2.91 -5.50
N ILE A 119 0.26 3.31 -5.77
CA ILE A 119 -0.87 2.37 -5.77
C ILE A 119 -0.77 1.31 -6.88
N ASP A 120 -0.17 1.65 -8.03
CA ASP A 120 0.01 0.71 -9.13
C ASP A 120 1.06 -0.34 -8.74
N VAL A 121 2.13 0.09 -8.06
CA VAL A 121 3.16 -0.80 -7.51
C VAL A 121 2.54 -1.74 -6.47
N LEU A 122 1.74 -1.22 -5.55
CA LEU A 122 1.10 -2.03 -4.51
C LEU A 122 0.17 -3.09 -5.11
N ILE A 123 -0.68 -2.72 -6.09
CA ILE A 123 -1.59 -3.65 -6.77
C ILE A 123 -0.80 -4.77 -7.46
N GLU A 124 0.30 -4.44 -8.15
CA GLU A 124 1.11 -5.46 -8.82
C GLU A 124 1.75 -6.42 -7.82
N LEU A 125 2.23 -5.92 -6.68
CA LEU A 125 2.77 -6.76 -5.61
C LEU A 125 1.71 -7.69 -5.02
N VAL A 126 0.49 -7.20 -4.80
CA VAL A 126 -0.64 -8.02 -4.33
C VAL A 126 -0.96 -9.14 -5.33
N LYS A 127 -1.01 -8.83 -6.63
CA LYS A 127 -1.24 -9.83 -7.70
C LYS A 127 -0.15 -10.89 -7.77
N GLN A 128 1.09 -10.53 -7.44
CA GLN A 128 2.24 -11.41 -7.50
C GLN A 128 2.58 -12.10 -6.16
N LYS A 129 1.86 -11.79 -5.07
CA LYS A 129 2.22 -12.21 -3.69
C LYS A 129 2.46 -13.72 -3.53
N GLU A 130 1.65 -14.56 -4.18
CA GLU A 130 1.79 -16.02 -4.10
C GLU A 130 3.10 -16.50 -4.74
N ALA A 131 3.48 -15.92 -5.88
CA ALA A 131 4.74 -16.23 -6.55
C ALA A 131 5.93 -15.74 -5.72
N ILE A 132 5.82 -14.55 -5.12
CA ILE A 132 6.82 -13.97 -4.21
C ILE A 132 7.03 -14.89 -3.00
N PHE A 133 5.97 -15.28 -2.30
CA PHE A 133 6.08 -16.15 -1.11
C PHE A 133 6.53 -17.57 -1.43
N ALA A 134 6.19 -18.11 -2.61
CA ALA A 134 6.71 -19.39 -3.07
C ALA A 134 8.23 -19.37 -3.33
N ALA A 135 8.77 -18.24 -3.80
CA ALA A 135 10.21 -18.06 -4.01
C ALA A 135 10.99 -17.97 -2.69
N LEU A 136 10.41 -17.34 -1.66
CA LEU A 136 11.07 -17.14 -0.35
C LEU A 136 11.19 -18.40 0.51
N LYS A 137 10.42 -19.46 0.22
CA LYS A 137 10.45 -20.73 0.97
C LYS A 137 11.49 -21.73 0.45
N ARG A 138 12.25 -21.38 -0.59
CA ARG A 138 13.28 -22.24 -1.23
C ARG A 138 14.68 -21.90 -0.72
#